data_AF-A0A349IM44-F1
#
_entry.id   AF-A0A349IM44-F1
#
_cell.length_a   1.000
_cell.length_b   1.000
_cell.length_c   1.000
_cell.angle_alpha   90.00
_cell.angle_beta   90.00
_cell.angle_gamma   90.00
#
_symmetry.space_group_name_H-M   'P 1'
#
loop_
_entity.id
_entity.type
_entity.pdbx_description
1 polymer ?
#
loop_
_entity_poly.entity_id
_entity_poly.type
_entity_poly.pdbx_seq_one_letter_code
_entity_poly.pdbx_strand_id
1 'polypeptide(L)' 'EVLQLYAACPQTGIEKEYKRLIAFKKTRLLAPGEEEKLTVTVPARNFASFDETTAQWKIEKGDYAIFAG' A
#
# COMPACT_ATOMS: atom_id res chain seq x y z
N GLU A 1 -8.37 -16.56 -3.59
CA GLU A 1 -8.51 -15.16 -3.18
C GLU A 1 -7.31 -14.33 -3.62
N VAL A 2 -7.44 -13.01 -3.71
CA VAL A 2 -6.31 -12.10 -3.91
C VAL A 2 -6.31 -11.08 -2.78
N LEU A 3 -5.32 -11.15 -1.90
CA LEU A 3 -5.10 -10.13 -0.88
C LEU A 3 -4.55 -8.87 -1.56
N GLN A 4 -5.19 -7.73 -1.31
CA GLN A 4 -4.79 -6.41 -1.77
C GLN A 4 -4.56 -5.51 -0.56
N LEU A 5 -3.40 -4.87 -0.52
CA LEU A 5 -3.05 -3.90 0.50
C LEU A 5 -3.13 -2.50 -0.09
N TYR A 6 -3.89 -1.63 0.57
CA TYR A 6 -3.99 -0.21 0.23
C TYR A 6 -3.44 0.65 1.36
N ALA A 7 -2.89 1.81 1.01
CA ALA A 7 -2.53 2.85 1.97
C ALA A 7 -3.33 4.13 1.71
N ALA A 8 -3.81 4.75 2.79
CA ALA A 8 -4.07 6.19 2.79
C ALA A 8 -2.80 6.87 3.32
N CYS A 9 -2.10 7.55 2.43
CA CYS A 9 -0.94 8.36 2.79
C CYS A 9 -1.39 9.66 3.49
N PRO A 10 -0.50 10.32 4.27
CA PRO A 10 -0.79 11.63 4.85
C PRO A 10 -1.28 12.59 3.77
N GLN A 11 -2.44 13.21 3.99
CA GLN A 11 -3.09 14.11 3.03
C GLN A 11 -2.62 15.57 3.16
N THR A 12 -1.59 15.79 3.95
CA THR A 12 -0.89 17.09 4.05
C THR A 12 0.23 17.15 3.01
N GLY A 13 0.50 18.32 2.46
CA GLY A 13 1.63 18.52 1.55
C GLY A 13 1.28 18.19 0.11
N ILE A 14 1.91 17.16 -0.46
CA ILE A 14 1.71 16.80 -1.88
C ILE A 14 0.31 16.24 -2.08
N GLU A 15 -0.47 16.79 -3.01
CA GLU A 15 -1.78 16.22 -3.35
C GLU A 15 -1.65 14.78 -3.85
N LYS A 16 -2.51 13.90 -3.36
CA LYS A 16 -2.45 12.46 -3.64
C LYS A 16 -3.81 11.82 -3.43
N GLU A 17 -3.94 10.58 -3.89
CA GLU A 17 -5.15 9.80 -3.76
C GLU A 17 -5.46 9.41 -2.30
N TYR A 18 -6.74 9.15 -2.01
CA TYR A 18 -7.16 8.68 -0.69
C TYR A 18 -6.76 7.23 -0.42
N LYS A 19 -6.73 6.37 -1.45
CA LYS A 19 -6.31 4.97 -1.35
C LYS A 19 -5.39 4.60 -2.51
N ARG A 20 -4.17 4.18 -2.19
CA ARG A 20 -3.17 3.67 -3.13
C ARG A 20 -2.98 2.17 -2.95
N LEU A 21 -3.03 1.39 -4.02
CA LEU A 21 -2.62 -0.01 -3.96
C LEU A 21 -1.10 -0.09 -3.75
N ILE A 22 -0.67 -0.65 -2.62
CA ILE A 22 0.75 -0.70 -2.23
C ILE A 22 1.33 -2.11 -2.36
N ALA A 23 0.52 -3.17 -2.33
CA ALA A 23 0.94 -4.53 -2.64
C ALA A 23 -0.26 -5.43 -2.89
N PHE A 24 -0.05 -6.57 -3.55
CA PHE A 24 -1.04 -7.63 -3.64
C PHE A 24 -0.36 -8.99 -3.63
N LYS A 25 -1.07 -10.02 -3.17
CA LYS A 25 -0.60 -11.41 -3.20
C LYS A 25 -1.78 -12.35 -3.37
N LYS A 26 -1.67 -13.22 -4.37
CA LYS A 26 -2.69 -14.24 -4.63
C LYS A 26 -2.48 -15.44 -3.73
N THR A 27 -3.56 -16.02 -3.22
CA THR A 27 -3.50 -17.29 -2.49
C THR A 27 -3.14 -18.42 -3.45
N ARG A 28 -2.67 -19.53 -2.91
CA ARG A 28 -2.75 -20.82 -3.61
C ARG A 28 -4.21 -21.23 -3.81
N LEU A 29 -4.40 -22.37 -4.48
CA LEU A 29 -5.72 -23.00 -4.53
C LEU A 29 -6.09 -23.45 -3.11
N LEU A 30 -7.26 -23.00 -2.64
CA LEU A 30 -7.81 -23.34 -1.33
C LEU A 30 -9.04 -24.22 -1.52
N ALA A 31 -9.10 -25.33 -0.80
CA ALA A 31 -10.31 -26.12 -0.65
C ALA A 31 -11.33 -25.40 0.26
N PRO A 32 -12.61 -25.80 0.27
CA PRO A 32 -13.59 -25.25 1.21
C PRO A 32 -13.12 -25.39 2.67
N GLY A 33 -13.08 -24.26 3.40
CA GLY A 33 -12.63 -24.21 4.79
C GLY A 33 -11.11 -24.15 4.99
N GLU A 34 -10.33 -24.19 3.91
CA GLU A 34 -8.87 -24.07 3.97
C GLU A 34 -8.43 -22.60 4.03
N GLU A 35 -7.40 -22.32 4.83
CA GLU A 35 -6.81 -20.99 4.97
C GLU A 35 -5.31 -20.99 4.61
N GLU A 36 -4.81 -19.81 4.23
CA GLU A 36 -3.40 -19.57 3.96
C GLU A 36 -2.94 -18.30 4.64
N LYS A 37 -1.85 -18.39 5.42
CA LYS A 37 -1.19 -17.23 6.01
C LYS A 37 -0.24 -16.61 4.99
N LEU A 38 -0.51 -15.36 4.62
CA LEU A 38 0.32 -14.60 3.69
C LEU A 38 1.21 -13.58 4.42
N THR A 39 2.52 -13.62 4.13
CA THR A 39 3.43 -12.50 4.42
C THR A 39 3.64 -11.70 3.15
N VAL A 40 3.45 -10.38 3.24
CA VAL A 40 3.62 -9.42 2.15
C VAL A 40 4.61 -8.35 2.58
N THR A 41 5.67 -8.16 1.80
CA THR A 41 6.66 -7.10 2.00
C THR A 41 6.31 -5.92 1.09
N VAL A 42 6.11 -4.74 1.67
CA VAL A 42 5.81 -3.52 0.93
C VAL A 42 7.07 -2.65 0.83
N PRO A 43 7.61 -2.40 -0.38
CA PRO A 43 8.72 -1.48 -0.56
C PRO A 43 8.35 -0.06 -0.12
N ALA A 44 9.26 0.63 0.58
CA ALA A 44 9.04 1.99 1.07
C ALA A 44 8.64 2.97 -0.06
N ARG A 45 9.20 2.81 -1.26
CA ARG A 45 8.86 3.61 -2.45
C ARG A 45 7.37 3.59 -2.82
N ASN A 46 6.62 2.55 -2.44
CA ASN A 46 5.19 2.46 -2.74
C ASN A 46 4.37 3.47 -1.91
N PHE A 47 4.95 4.01 -0.84
CA PHE A 47 4.37 5.10 -0.04
C PHE A 47 4.82 6.50 -0.49
N ALA A 48 5.75 6.58 -1.44
CA ALA A 48 6.34 7.85 -1.86
C ALA A 48 5.44 8.60 -2.85
N SER A 49 5.40 9.91 -2.73
CA SER A 49 4.82 10.82 -3.73
C SER A 49 5.94 11.64 -4.37
N PHE A 50 5.78 12.01 -5.64
CA PHE A 50 6.77 12.82 -6.33
C PHE A 50 6.56 14.31 -6.01
N ASP A 51 7.61 14.97 -5.53
CA ASP A 51 7.65 16.40 -5.27
C ASP A 51 8.26 17.10 -6.49
N GLU A 52 7.42 17.79 -7.27
CA GLU A 52 7.85 18.49 -8.48
C GLU A 52 8.75 19.70 -8.19
N THR A 53 8.63 20.32 -7.01
CA THR A 53 9.44 21.49 -6.63
C THR A 53 10.90 21.11 -6.43
N THR A 54 11.15 19.91 -5.90
CA THR A 54 12.50 19.40 -5.61
C THR A 54 12.95 18.28 -6.55
N ALA A 55 12.09 17.88 -7.49
CA ALA A 55 12.28 16.78 -8.42
C ALA A 55 12.69 15.45 -7.75
N GLN A 56 12.03 15.11 -6.64
CA GLN A 56 12.41 13.98 -5.78
C GLN A 56 11.19 13.18 -5.31
N TRP A 57 11.39 11.88 -5.10
CA TRP A 57 10.41 11.03 -4.43
C TRP A 57 10.51 11.20 -2.92
N LYS A 58 9.40 11.57 -2.27
CA LYS A 58 9.34 11.80 -0.83
C LYS A 58 8.31 10.91 -0.16
N ILE A 59 8.68 10.37 1.00
CA ILE A 59 7.76 9.75 1.94
C ILE A 59 7.53 10.78 3.04
N GLU A 60 6.31 11.28 3.13
CA GLU A 60 5.98 12.37 4.05
C GLU A 60 5.78 11.85 5.47
N LYS A 61 6.16 12.64 6.46
CA LYS A 61 5.86 12.32 7.85
C LYS A 61 4.35 12.37 8.07
N GLY A 62 3.85 11.50 8.94
CA GLY A 62 2.45 11.47 9.34
C GLY A 62 1.92 10.05 9.43
N ASP A 63 0.62 9.95 9.61
CA ASP A 63 -0.06 8.66 9.77
C ASP A 63 -0.40 8.06 8.41
N TYR A 64 -0.06 6.78 8.27
CA TYR A 64 -0.41 5.97 7.11
C TYR A 64 -1.42 4.91 7.55
N ALA A 65 -2.65 4.99 7.05
CA ALA A 65 -3.64 3.95 7.29
C ALA A 65 -3.48 2.82 6.27
N ILE A 66 -3.36 1.58 6.75
CA ILE A 66 -3.26 0.39 5.90
C ILE A 66 -4.61 -0.33 5.88
N PHE A 67 -5.11 -0.61 4.69
CA PHE A 67 -6.33 -1.39 4.47
C PHE A 67 -5.95 -2.70 3.78
N ALA A 68 -6.61 -3.78 4.17
CA ALA A 68 -6.46 -5.10 3.56
C ALA A 68 -7.84 -5.62 3.14
N GLY A 69 -7.92 -6.21 1.95
CA GLY A 69 -9.14 -6.81 1.42
C GLY A 69 -8.91 -7.50 0.09
#